data_AF-A0A379X6M7-F1
#
_entry.id   AF-A0A379X6M7-F1
#
_cell.length_a   1.000
_cell.length_b   1.000
_cell.length_c   1.000
_cell.angle_alpha   90.00
_cell.angle_beta   90.00
_cell.angle_gamma   90.00
#
_symmetry.space_group_name_H-M   'P 1'
#
loop_
_entity.id
_entity.type
_entity.pdbx_description
1 polymer ?
#
loop_
_entity_poly.entity_id
_entity_poly.type
_entity_poly.pdbx_seq_one_letter_code
_entity_poly.pdbx_strand_id
1 'polypeptide(L)'
;MPDNLTRAQASPVAVDEDRHELAESSPGDEPAETLARLRAALAQQRQRAERAEAAITGVYFQRAYLTALVAQLIADRPDGRPAVLAYNSDADPETCPPDWPLIYLELPGAGQICYHLTPAQLPLFSHVETVAPDDPRARWDGEDKNTHHRRILQFIAANHRRTSARHTPPPRCRR
;
A
#
# COMPACT_ATOMS: atom_id res chain seq x y z
N MET A 1 -50.06 -43.30 5.30
CA MET A 1 -51.14 -42.34 5.60
C MET A 1 -50.81 -41.04 4.88
N PRO A 2 -51.69 -40.50 4.05
CA PRO A 2 -52.36 -41.17 2.93
C PRO A 2 -52.17 -40.37 1.63
N ASP A 3 -52.56 -41.03 0.55
CA ASP A 3 -52.91 -40.45 -0.73
C ASP A 3 -53.76 -39.18 -0.59
N ASN A 4 -53.58 -38.24 -1.52
CA ASN A 4 -54.75 -37.60 -2.12
C ASN A 4 -54.42 -37.11 -3.54
N LEU A 5 -54.66 -38.03 -4.48
CA LEU A 5 -55.14 -37.70 -5.80
C LEU A 5 -56.55 -37.10 -5.66
N THR A 6 -56.72 -35.83 -6.03
CA THR A 6 -58.04 -35.36 -6.51
C THR A 6 -57.86 -34.61 -7.82
N ARG A 7 -58.62 -35.09 -8.78
CA ARG A 7 -58.62 -34.82 -10.20
C ARG A 7 -59.60 -33.68 -10.53
N ALA A 8 -59.14 -32.83 -11.45
CA ALA A 8 -59.86 -32.07 -12.48
C ALA A 8 -61.09 -31.22 -12.12
N GLN A 9 -61.03 -29.95 -12.52
CA GLN A 9 -62.03 -29.40 -13.45
C GLN A 9 -61.35 -28.48 -14.47
N ALA A 10 -61.60 -28.75 -15.75
CA ALA A 10 -61.30 -27.88 -16.87
C ALA A 10 -62.55 -27.05 -17.22
N SER A 11 -62.37 -25.78 -17.59
CA SER A 11 -63.33 -24.98 -18.37
C SER A 11 -62.66 -23.71 -18.91
N PRO A 12 -63.23 -23.06 -19.94
CA PRO A 12 -62.54 -22.88 -21.22
C PRO A 12 -61.99 -21.49 -21.49
N VAL A 13 -61.05 -21.47 -22.45
CA VAL A 13 -60.78 -20.47 -23.51
C VAL A 13 -61.45 -19.09 -23.34
N ALA A 14 -60.63 -18.08 -23.09
CA ALA A 14 -60.79 -16.76 -23.69
C ALA A 14 -59.50 -16.48 -24.46
N VAL A 15 -59.60 -16.52 -25.79
CA VAL A 15 -58.58 -15.98 -26.69
C VAL A 15 -58.74 -14.47 -26.60
N ASP A 16 -57.79 -13.80 -25.97
CA ASP A 16 -57.66 -12.34 -26.06
C ASP A 16 -56.55 -12.07 -27.07
N GLU A 17 -56.96 -11.96 -28.33
CA GLU A 17 -56.15 -11.39 -29.41
C GLU A 17 -56.06 -9.89 -29.19
N ASP A 18 -55.22 -9.44 -28.25
CA ASP A 18 -54.92 -8.02 -28.12
C ASP A 18 -53.43 -7.76 -28.35
N ARG A 19 -53.19 -7.37 -29.60
CA ARG A 19 -52.13 -6.46 -30.08
C ARG A 19 -50.76 -6.61 -29.42
N HIS A 20 -49.95 -7.43 -30.09
CA HIS A 20 -48.51 -7.17 -30.21
C HIS A 20 -48.29 -5.77 -30.83
N GLU A 21 -48.24 -4.74 -29.99
CA GLU A 21 -47.52 -3.51 -30.33
C GLU A 21 -46.03 -3.82 -30.12
N LEU A 22 -45.44 -4.50 -31.13
CA LEU A 22 -44.00 -4.59 -31.27
C LEU A 22 -43.52 -3.16 -31.51
N ALA A 23 -43.11 -2.48 -30.44
CA ALA A 23 -42.25 -1.32 -30.57
C ALA A 23 -41.02 -1.80 -31.35
N GLU A 24 -40.98 -1.46 -32.63
CA GLU A 24 -39.84 -1.64 -33.50
C GLU A 24 -38.68 -0.86 -32.87
N SER A 25 -37.85 -1.56 -32.10
CA SER A 25 -36.60 -1.04 -31.59
C SER A 25 -35.74 -0.72 -32.81
N SER A 26 -35.64 0.57 -33.11
CA SER A 26 -34.93 1.08 -34.29
C SER A 26 -33.48 0.58 -34.25
N PRO A 27 -33.02 -0.22 -35.24
CA PRO A 27 -31.70 -0.88 -35.21
C PRO A 27 -30.51 0.09 -35.43
N GLY A 28 -30.75 1.41 -35.43
CA GLY A 28 -29.75 2.45 -35.62
C GLY A 28 -29.07 2.97 -34.35
N ASP A 29 -29.64 2.73 -33.17
CA ASP A 29 -29.16 3.33 -31.90
C ASP A 29 -28.17 2.42 -31.11
N GLU A 30 -28.16 1.12 -31.41
CA GLU A 30 -27.32 0.09 -30.77
C GLU A 30 -25.79 0.40 -30.76
N PRO A 31 -25.18 0.87 -31.88
CA PRO A 31 -23.76 1.20 -31.89
C PRO A 31 -23.43 2.47 -31.09
N ALA A 32 -24.31 3.47 -31.13
CA ALA A 32 -24.13 4.73 -30.42
C ALA A 32 -24.26 4.54 -28.91
N GLU A 33 -25.25 3.77 -28.48
CA GLU A 33 -25.43 3.39 -27.07
C GLU A 33 -24.26 2.54 -26.57
N THR A 34 -23.81 1.57 -27.35
CA THR A 34 -22.66 0.73 -26.99
C THR A 34 -21.39 1.57 -26.84
N LEU A 35 -21.13 2.50 -27.75
CA LEU A 35 -20.00 3.42 -27.65
C LEU A 35 -20.12 4.35 -26.43
N ALA A 36 -21.32 4.85 -26.13
CA ALA A 36 -21.58 5.64 -24.92
C ALA A 36 -21.31 4.84 -23.64
N ARG A 37 -21.77 3.59 -23.57
CA ARG A 37 -21.48 2.66 -22.45
C ARG A 37 -19.99 2.42 -22.28
N LEU A 38 -19.26 2.16 -23.37
CA LEU A 38 -17.80 1.95 -23.32
C LEU A 38 -17.04 3.20 -22.85
N ARG A 39 -17.43 4.39 -23.33
CA ARG A 39 -16.84 5.65 -22.88
C ARG A 39 -17.09 5.90 -21.40
N ALA A 40 -18.32 5.67 -20.93
CA ALA A 40 -18.67 5.79 -19.51
C ALA A 40 -17.87 4.80 -18.65
N ALA A 41 -17.72 3.54 -19.10
CA ALA A 41 -16.92 2.53 -18.41
C ALA A 41 -15.43 2.91 -18.34
N LEU A 42 -14.84 3.41 -19.44
CA LEU A 42 -13.45 3.87 -19.46
C LEU A 42 -13.23 5.08 -18.53
N ALA A 43 -14.16 6.04 -18.52
CA ALA A 43 -14.11 7.17 -17.59
C ALA A 43 -14.18 6.71 -16.13
N GLN A 44 -15.07 5.77 -15.82
CA GLN A 44 -15.17 5.18 -14.48
C GLN A 44 -13.89 4.43 -14.08
N GLN A 45 -13.27 3.68 -15.00
CA GLN A 45 -12.01 2.97 -14.74
C GLN A 45 -10.86 3.95 -14.48
N ARG A 46 -10.73 5.02 -15.27
CA ARG A 46 -9.73 6.09 -15.03
C ARG A 46 -9.90 6.72 -13.67
N GLN A 47 -11.13 7.09 -13.30
CA GLN A 47 -11.41 7.68 -11.99
C GLN A 47 -11.06 6.71 -10.84
N ARG A 48 -11.31 5.40 -11.00
CA ARG A 48 -10.91 4.40 -10.01
C ARG A 48 -9.39 4.28 -9.90
N ALA A 49 -8.68 4.29 -11.02
CA ALA A 49 -7.22 4.26 -11.05
C ALA A 49 -6.62 5.48 -10.37
N GLU A 50 -7.09 6.68 -10.68
CA GLU A 50 -6.64 7.94 -10.05
C GLU A 50 -6.85 7.92 -8.53
N ARG A 51 -8.02 7.45 -8.06
CA ARG A 51 -8.28 7.32 -6.61
C ARG A 51 -7.37 6.28 -5.96
N ALA A 52 -7.12 5.15 -6.62
CA ALA A 52 -6.22 4.12 -6.12
C ALA A 52 -4.78 4.64 -6.03
N GLU A 53 -4.31 5.34 -7.06
CA GLU A 53 -2.98 5.95 -7.09
C GLU A 53 -2.82 7.02 -5.99
N ALA A 54 -3.82 7.88 -5.80
CA ALA A 54 -3.83 8.86 -4.72
C ALA A 54 -3.80 8.19 -3.33
N ALA A 55 -4.57 7.12 -3.13
CA ALA A 55 -4.58 6.36 -1.88
C ALA A 55 -3.21 5.70 -1.61
N ILE A 56 -2.62 5.08 -2.64
CA ILE A 56 -1.30 4.46 -2.57
C ILE A 56 -0.23 5.50 -2.25
N THR A 57 -0.27 6.67 -2.91
CA THR A 57 0.64 7.79 -2.66
C THR A 57 0.56 8.25 -1.20
N GLY A 58 -0.65 8.39 -0.66
CA GLY A 58 -0.87 8.74 0.74
C GLY A 58 -0.25 7.73 1.72
N VAL A 59 -0.43 6.42 1.48
CA VAL A 59 0.16 5.36 2.31
C VAL A 59 1.69 5.40 2.25
N TYR A 60 2.28 5.58 1.07
CA TYR A 60 3.73 5.67 0.94
C TYR A 60 4.31 6.91 1.61
N PHE A 61 3.60 8.04 1.57
CA PHE A 61 4.01 9.24 2.30
C PHE A 61 3.96 9.03 3.82
N GLN A 62 2.90 8.41 4.33
CA GLN A 62 2.80 8.07 5.77
C GLN A 62 3.91 7.11 6.20
N ARG A 63 4.23 6.10 5.40
CA ARG A 63 5.38 5.21 5.64
C ARG A 63 6.67 6.03 5.73
N ALA A 64 6.94 6.90 4.76
CA ALA A 64 8.13 7.74 4.74
C ALA A 64 8.22 8.64 5.98
N TYR A 65 7.10 9.23 6.41
CA TYR A 65 7.03 10.02 7.64
C TYR A 65 7.39 9.21 8.88
N LEU A 66 6.84 8.01 9.04
CA LEU A 66 7.20 7.12 10.14
C LEU A 66 8.66 6.68 10.07
N THR A 67 9.18 6.40 8.87
CA THR A 67 10.60 6.07 8.67
C THR A 67 11.51 7.23 9.07
N ALA A 68 11.15 8.48 8.76
CA ALA A 68 11.90 9.67 9.18
C ALA A 68 11.94 9.79 10.71
N LEU A 69 10.81 9.57 11.39
CA LEU A 69 10.78 9.54 12.86
C LEU A 69 11.67 8.43 13.44
N VAL A 70 11.64 7.23 12.86
CA VAL A 70 12.48 6.12 13.30
C VAL A 70 13.96 6.42 13.07
N ALA A 71 14.33 7.05 11.95
CA ALA A 71 15.70 7.46 11.66
C ALA A 71 16.23 8.41 12.75
N GLN A 72 15.46 9.44 13.10
CA GLN A 72 15.80 10.36 14.20
C GLN A 72 15.92 9.61 15.54
N LEU A 73 14.92 8.78 15.87
CA LEU A 73 14.91 8.02 17.12
C LEU A 73 16.08 7.05 17.25
N ILE A 74 16.58 6.51 16.14
CA ILE A 74 17.78 5.65 16.14
C ILE A 74 19.03 6.50 16.31
N ALA A 75 19.14 7.63 15.61
CA ALA A 75 20.29 8.53 15.70
C ALA A 75 20.54 9.04 17.14
N ASP A 76 19.47 9.27 17.91
CA ASP A 76 19.57 9.74 19.31
C ASP A 76 19.99 8.65 20.30
N ARG A 77 20.17 7.40 19.86
CA ARG A 77 20.52 6.29 20.76
C ARG A 77 22.04 6.18 20.97
N PRO A 78 22.48 5.79 22.18
CA PRO A 78 23.90 5.51 22.43
C PRO A 78 24.48 4.39 21.56
N ASP A 79 23.65 3.42 21.17
CA ASP A 79 24.03 2.31 20.29
C ASP A 79 23.52 2.48 18.85
N GLY A 80 22.98 3.65 18.53
CA GLY A 80 22.45 3.98 17.22
C GLY A 80 23.56 4.33 16.24
N ARG A 81 23.28 4.08 14.96
CA ARG A 81 24.04 4.68 13.85
C ARG A 81 23.10 5.62 13.09
N PRO A 82 23.56 6.83 12.72
CA PRO A 82 22.75 7.72 11.90
C PRO A 82 22.34 7.04 10.60
N ALA A 83 21.08 7.26 10.20
CA ALA A 83 20.64 6.90 8.86
C ALA A 83 21.42 7.73 7.81
N VAL A 84 21.47 7.25 6.56
CA VAL A 84 22.09 7.97 5.45
C VAL A 84 21.22 7.90 4.19
N LEU A 85 21.26 8.96 3.39
CA LEU A 85 20.66 8.99 2.06
C LEU A 85 21.74 8.77 1.01
N ALA A 86 21.47 7.95 0.01
CA ALA A 86 22.33 7.83 -1.17
C ALA A 86 21.51 7.79 -2.46
N TYR A 87 22.06 8.40 -3.51
CA TYR A 87 21.53 8.33 -4.86
C TYR A 87 22.30 7.23 -5.59
N ASN A 88 21.82 5.99 -5.51
CA ASN A 88 22.49 4.88 -6.17
C ASN A 88 22.36 5.05 -7.68
N SER A 89 23.49 5.25 -8.36
CA SER A 89 23.59 5.64 -9.76
C SER A 89 23.97 4.49 -10.70
N ASP A 90 23.71 3.25 -10.30
CA ASP A 90 24.01 2.07 -11.12
C ASP A 90 22.98 1.84 -12.24
N ALA A 91 21.93 2.66 -12.35
CA ALA A 91 20.99 2.58 -13.43
C ALA A 91 21.48 3.41 -14.64
N ASP A 92 21.54 2.76 -15.80
CA ASP A 92 21.87 3.41 -17.06
C ASP A 92 20.93 4.61 -17.31
N PRO A 93 21.48 5.84 -17.41
CA PRO A 93 20.69 7.07 -17.52
C PRO A 93 19.83 7.14 -18.80
N GLU A 94 20.08 6.29 -19.81
CA GLU A 94 19.23 6.21 -21.00
C GLU A 94 18.01 5.29 -20.82
N THR A 95 18.01 4.40 -19.83
CA THR A 95 16.97 3.39 -19.63
C THR A 95 16.20 3.51 -18.31
N CYS A 96 16.67 4.32 -17.36
CA CYS A 96 16.02 4.50 -16.05
C CYS A 96 15.76 5.98 -15.70
N PRO A 97 14.49 6.41 -15.50
CA PRO A 97 14.17 7.74 -14.98
C PRO A 97 14.73 7.93 -13.56
N PRO A 98 14.92 9.19 -13.06
CA PRO A 98 15.90 9.53 -12.03
C PRO A 98 15.85 8.59 -10.83
N ASP A 99 17.01 8.00 -10.52
CA ASP A 99 17.19 7.09 -9.37
C ASP A 99 16.64 7.74 -8.11
N TRP A 100 15.51 7.22 -7.65
CA TRP A 100 14.91 7.66 -6.39
C TRP A 100 15.91 7.36 -5.28
N PRO A 101 16.30 8.36 -4.47
CA PRO A 101 17.28 8.14 -3.43
C PRO A 101 16.78 7.09 -2.44
N LEU A 102 17.72 6.32 -1.92
CA LEU A 102 17.49 5.32 -0.90
C LEU A 102 17.85 5.92 0.46
N ILE A 103 16.96 5.75 1.43
CA ILE A 103 17.29 5.91 2.85
C ILE A 103 17.77 4.57 3.39
N TYR A 104 18.92 4.57 4.05
CA TYR A 104 19.52 3.42 4.72
C TYR A 104 19.43 3.62 6.23
N LEU A 105 18.83 2.65 6.92
CA LEU A 105 18.70 2.65 8.37
C LEU A 105 19.37 1.41 8.94
N GLU A 106 20.36 1.59 9.80
CA GLU A 106 20.92 0.49 10.59
C GLU A 106 20.07 0.30 11.84
N LEU A 107 19.36 -0.83 11.95
CA LEU A 107 18.57 -1.17 13.14
C LEU A 107 19.49 -1.85 14.18
N PRO A 108 19.73 -1.24 15.36
CA PRO A 108 20.61 -1.81 16.37
C PRO A 108 20.25 -3.26 16.74
N GLY A 109 21.16 -4.18 16.44
CA GLY A 109 21.01 -5.62 16.72
C GLY A 109 20.07 -6.38 15.77
N ALA A 110 19.57 -5.75 14.71
CA ALA A 110 18.72 -6.40 13.71
C ALA A 110 19.27 -6.26 12.27
N GLY A 111 20.20 -5.33 12.02
CA GLY A 111 20.82 -5.11 10.71
C GLY A 111 20.17 -3.98 9.93
N GLN A 112 20.60 -3.82 8.68
CA GLN A 112 20.18 -2.71 7.83
C GLN A 112 18.81 -2.93 7.18
N ILE A 113 18.06 -1.86 6.96
CA ILE A 113 16.93 -1.82 6.03
C ILE A 113 17.04 -0.59 5.13
N CYS A 114 16.45 -0.65 3.93
CA CYS A 114 16.41 0.50 3.02
C CYS A 114 15.06 0.70 2.34
N TYR A 115 14.78 1.95 1.92
CA TYR A 115 13.58 2.31 1.16
C TYR A 115 13.88 3.36 0.10
N HIS A 116 13.30 3.20 -1.09
CA HIS A 116 13.26 4.27 -2.09
C HIS A 116 12.33 5.39 -1.63
N LEU A 117 12.75 6.63 -1.88
CA LEU A 117 12.02 7.84 -1.57
C LEU A 117 11.60 8.57 -2.84
N THR A 118 10.33 8.95 -2.91
CA THR A 118 9.86 9.88 -3.95
C THR A 118 10.40 11.29 -3.68
N PRO A 119 10.51 12.17 -4.69
CA PRO A 119 10.93 13.56 -4.48
C PRO A 119 10.10 14.32 -3.43
N ALA A 120 8.79 14.06 -3.35
CA ALA A 120 7.90 14.68 -2.36
C ALA A 120 8.21 14.27 -0.91
N GLN A 121 8.89 13.14 -0.70
CA GLN A 121 9.25 12.63 0.62
C GLN A 121 10.61 13.16 1.11
N LEU A 122 11.46 13.65 0.21
CA LEU A 122 12.81 14.11 0.56
C LEU A 122 12.85 15.17 1.68
N PRO A 123 11.93 16.17 1.73
CA PRO A 123 11.92 17.14 2.81
C PRO A 123 11.74 16.53 4.21
N LEU A 124 11.15 15.34 4.34
CA LEU A 124 11.01 14.64 5.62
C LEU A 124 12.35 14.19 6.21
N PHE A 125 13.36 14.03 5.37
CA PHE A 125 14.70 13.54 5.71
C PHE A 125 15.76 14.64 5.66
N SER A 126 15.37 15.92 5.77
CA SER A 126 16.31 17.05 5.76
C SER A 126 17.37 17.02 6.89
N HIS A 127 17.13 16.21 7.92
CA HIS A 127 18.03 15.98 9.05
C HIS A 127 19.01 14.81 8.80
N VAL A 128 18.85 14.07 7.69
CA VAL A 128 19.66 12.91 7.35
C VAL A 128 20.79 13.31 6.41
N GLU A 129 22.00 12.88 6.73
CA GLU A 129 23.19 13.07 5.89
C GLU A 129 23.01 12.39 4.53
N THR A 130 23.31 13.11 3.45
CA THR A 130 23.45 12.52 2.11
C THR A 130 24.91 12.13 1.88
N VAL A 131 25.13 10.88 1.47
CA VAL A 131 26.45 10.28 1.29
C VAL A 131 26.66 9.82 -0.15
N ALA A 132 27.91 9.53 -0.49
CA ALA A 132 28.25 8.98 -1.81
C ALA A 132 27.74 7.52 -1.94
N PRO A 133 27.48 7.03 -3.17
CA PRO A 133 26.95 5.67 -3.40
C PRO A 133 27.88 4.55 -2.92
N ASP A 134 29.18 4.83 -2.84
CA ASP A 134 30.21 3.91 -2.35
C ASP A 134 30.41 3.97 -0.82
N ASP A 135 29.68 4.82 -0.10
CA ASP A 135 29.71 4.87 1.36
C ASP A 135 29.32 3.49 1.93
N PRO A 136 30.14 2.89 2.83
CA PRO A 136 29.84 1.59 3.41
C PRO A 136 28.49 1.52 4.14
N ARG A 137 27.95 2.66 4.62
CA ARG A 137 26.63 2.78 5.24
C ARG A 137 25.49 2.70 4.22
N ALA A 138 25.75 3.00 2.94
CA ALA A 138 24.78 2.98 1.85
C ALA A 138 24.86 1.71 0.99
N ARG A 139 25.46 0.64 1.51
CA ARG A 139 25.57 -0.63 0.78
C ARG A 139 24.37 -1.54 1.06
N TRP A 140 23.59 -1.84 0.03
CA TRP A 140 22.55 -2.87 0.13
C TRP A 140 23.18 -4.24 0.38
N ASP A 141 22.68 -4.95 1.39
CA ASP A 141 23.20 -6.25 1.82
C ASP A 141 22.47 -7.44 1.16
N GLY A 142 21.67 -7.20 0.12
CA GLY A 142 20.92 -8.22 -0.60
C GLY A 142 19.64 -8.68 0.10
N GLU A 143 19.15 -7.93 1.10
CA GLU A 143 17.91 -8.33 1.78
C GLU A 143 16.68 -8.40 0.87
N ASP A 144 15.83 -9.40 1.12
CA ASP A 144 14.51 -9.49 0.55
C ASP A 144 13.44 -8.89 1.48
N LYS A 145 12.20 -8.77 0.99
CA LYS A 145 11.08 -8.20 1.78
C LYS A 145 10.81 -8.97 3.08
N ASN A 146 11.03 -10.28 3.09
CA ASN A 146 10.80 -11.10 4.29
C ASN A 146 11.88 -10.84 5.35
N THR A 147 13.14 -10.75 4.93
CA THR A 147 14.26 -10.37 5.78
C THR A 147 14.03 -8.99 6.36
N HIS A 148 13.65 -8.04 5.52
CA HIS A 148 13.30 -6.68 5.92
C HIS A 148 12.26 -6.64 7.04
N HIS A 149 11.11 -7.31 6.88
CA HIS A 149 10.08 -7.38 7.91
C HIS A 149 10.57 -8.05 9.19
N ARG A 150 11.35 -9.13 9.08
CA ARG A 150 11.92 -9.83 10.23
C ARG A 150 12.85 -8.92 11.03
N ARG A 151 13.70 -8.12 10.37
CA ARG A 151 14.60 -7.15 11.03
C ARG A 151 13.82 -6.11 11.83
N ILE A 152 12.74 -5.58 11.26
CA ILE A 152 11.85 -4.63 11.95
C ILE A 152 11.24 -5.27 13.20
N LEU A 153 10.69 -6.49 13.09
CA LEU A 153 10.10 -7.21 14.23
C LEU A 153 11.14 -7.51 15.33
N GLN A 154 12.35 -7.91 14.94
CA GLN A 154 13.46 -8.12 15.87
C GLN A 154 13.83 -6.83 16.61
N PHE A 155 13.94 -5.71 15.89
CA PHE A 155 14.21 -4.39 16.47
C PHE A 155 13.11 -3.97 17.46
N ILE A 156 11.83 -4.15 17.11
CA ILE A 156 10.70 -3.86 17.99
C ILE A 156 10.77 -4.70 19.27
N ALA A 157 10.98 -6.02 19.15
CA ALA A 157 11.06 -6.93 20.29
C ALA A 157 12.25 -6.61 21.21
N ALA A 158 13.41 -6.23 20.65
CA ALA A 158 14.57 -5.80 21.43
C ALA A 158 14.30 -4.50 22.20
N ASN A 159 13.63 -3.53 21.59
CA ASN A 159 13.30 -2.26 22.23
C ASN A 159 12.25 -2.40 23.34
N HIS A 160 11.22 -3.20 23.12
CA HIS A 160 10.21 -3.46 24.14
C HIS A 160 10.81 -4.06 25.41
N ARG A 161 11.76 -5.01 25.27
CA ARG A 161 12.45 -5.60 26.43
C ARG A 161 13.25 -4.57 27.22
N ARG A 162 13.92 -3.64 26.53
CA ARG A 162 14.72 -2.58 27.17
C ARG A 162 13.85 -1.58 27.94
N THR A 163 12.68 -1.22 27.44
CA THR A 163 11.76 -0.30 28.15
C THR A 163 11.15 -0.98 29.37
N SER A 164 10.72 -2.24 29.25
CA SER A 164 10.19 -2.99 30.39
C SER A 164 11.21 -3.20 31.51
N ALA A 165 12.49 -3.42 31.18
CA ALA A 165 13.55 -3.62 32.17
C ALA A 165 13.92 -2.35 32.97
N ARG A 166 13.69 -1.15 32.40
CA ARG A 166 13.98 0.13 33.06
C ARG A 166 12.85 0.63 33.96
N HIS A 167 11.66 0.03 33.87
CA HIS A 167 10.55 0.37 34.73
C HIS A 167 10.65 -0.41 36.05
N THR A 168 11.58 -0.02 36.92
CA THR A 168 11.53 -0.47 38.32
C THR A 168 10.38 0.28 39.00
N PRO A 169 9.33 -0.41 39.47
CA PRO A 169 8.25 0.26 40.18
C PRO A 169 8.83 0.94 41.43
N PRO A 170 8.36 2.15 41.80
CA PRO A 170 8.86 2.84 42.98
C PRO A 170 8.71 1.95 44.22
N PRO A 171 9.63 2.05 45.20
CA PRO A 171 9.56 1.24 46.42
C PRO A 171 8.20 1.46 47.09
N ARG A 172 7.46 0.38 47.32
CA ARG A 172 6.18 0.44 48.03
C ARG A 172 6.47 0.85 49.48
N CYS A 173 5.93 2.00 49.91
CA CYS A 173 5.94 2.38 51.32
C CYS A 173 5.29 1.24 52.12
N ARG A 174 6.04 0.62 53.03
CA ARG A 174 5.47 -0.27 54.04
C ARG A 174 4.64 0.62 54.98
N ARG A 175 3.33 0.35 55.06
CA ARG A 175 2.45 0.92 56.07
C ARG A 175 2.62 0.18 57.38
#